data_AF-Q3STF9-F1
#
_entry.id   AF-Q3STF9-F1
#
_cell.length_a   1.000
_cell.length_b   1.000
_cell.length_c   1.000
_cell.angle_alpha   90.00
_cell.angle_beta   90.00
_cell.angle_gamma   90.00
#
_symmetry.space_group_name_H-M   'P 1'
#
loop_
_entity.id
_entity.type
_entity.pdbx_description
1 polymer ?
#
loop_
_entity_poly.entity_id
_entity_poly.type
_entity_poly.pdbx_seq_one_letter_code
_entity_poly.pdbx_strand_id
1 'polypeptide(L)'
;MISVQPNALVKNLVAQFVEIGVAQYDAINVIDNAMYNRLYKKMERIRAELRKMPGDQRRALLPLLSHPNVQVRLKAAHSLSCALSRFGPQCS
;
A
#
# COMPACT_ATOMS: atom_id res chain seq x y z
N MET A 1 -11.18 23.00 -14.33
CA MET A 1 -9.89 22.37 -13.98
C MET A 1 -9.99 21.90 -12.53
N ILE A 2 -10.19 20.60 -12.29
CA ILE A 2 -10.33 20.06 -10.94
C ILE A 2 -8.92 19.91 -10.35
N SER A 3 -8.55 20.84 -9.47
CA SER A 3 -7.39 20.67 -8.59
C SER A 3 -7.71 19.55 -7.62
N VAL A 4 -7.33 18.32 -7.97
CA VAL A 4 -7.34 17.20 -7.03
C VAL A 4 -6.27 17.51 -6.00
N GLN A 5 -6.70 17.94 -4.81
CA GLN A 5 -5.79 18.24 -3.71
C GLN A 5 -4.97 16.97 -3.38
N PRO A 6 -3.64 17.08 -3.21
CA PRO A 6 -2.78 15.92 -2.97
C PRO A 6 -3.23 15.10 -1.75
N ASN A 7 -3.82 15.75 -0.76
CA ASN A 7 -4.31 15.09 0.45
C ASN A 7 -5.55 14.19 0.22
N ALA A 8 -6.44 14.55 -0.70
CA ALA A 8 -7.61 13.73 -1.03
C ALA A 8 -7.22 12.50 -1.87
N LEU A 9 -6.31 12.69 -2.82
CA LEU A 9 -5.76 11.59 -3.62
C LEU A 9 -4.99 10.60 -2.75
N VAL A 10 -4.15 11.08 -1.83
CA VAL A 10 -3.43 10.23 -0.87
C VAL A 10 -4.41 9.42 -0.02
N LYS A 11 -5.46 10.05 0.52
CA LYS A 11 -6.50 9.32 1.28
C LYS A 11 -7.18 8.22 0.45
N ASN A 12 -7.50 8.49 -0.81
CA ASN A 12 -8.10 7.50 -1.71
C ASN A 12 -7.14 6.34 -2.00
N LEU A 13 -5.86 6.62 -2.20
CA LEU A 13 -4.83 5.60 -2.40
C LEU A 13 -4.63 4.74 -1.14
N VAL A 14 -4.65 5.35 0.04
CA VAL A 14 -4.58 4.64 1.33
C VAL A 14 -5.81 3.76 1.53
N ALA A 15 -7.02 4.24 1.21
CA ALA A 15 -8.23 3.43 1.27
C ALA A 15 -8.18 2.22 0.34
N GLN A 16 -7.77 2.41 -0.91
CA GLN A 16 -7.57 1.31 -1.86
C GLN A 16 -6.49 0.33 -1.40
N PHE A 17 -5.42 0.81 -0.76
CA PHE A 17 -4.39 -0.04 -0.17
C PHE A 17 -4.97 -0.97 0.91
N VAL A 18 -5.86 -0.45 1.77
CA VAL A 18 -6.55 -1.22 2.81
C VAL A 18 -7.45 -2.27 2.18
N GLU A 19 -8.30 -1.88 1.22
CA GLU A 19 -9.21 -2.80 0.52
C GLU A 19 -8.44 -3.96 -0.13
N ILE A 20 -7.33 -3.67 -0.80
CA ILE A 20 -6.48 -4.70 -1.41
C ILE A 20 -5.85 -5.60 -0.34
N GLY A 21 -5.41 -5.04 0.79
CA GLY A 21 -4.83 -5.83 1.88
C GLY A 21 -5.84 -6.78 2.53
N VAL A 22 -7.10 -6.35 2.68
CA VAL A 22 -8.19 -7.20 3.16
C VAL A 22 -8.49 -8.30 2.12
N ALA A 23 -8.64 -7.94 0.83
CA ALA A 23 -8.91 -8.92 -0.22
C ALA A 23 -7.76 -9.94 -0.39
N GLN A 24 -6.51 -9.54 -0.15
CA GLN A 24 -5.37 -10.46 -0.10
C GLN A 24 -5.47 -11.44 1.06
N TYR A 25 -5.92 -10.98 2.23
CA TYR A 25 -6.15 -11.85 3.39
C TYR A 25 -7.21 -12.91 3.08
N ASP A 26 -8.31 -12.50 2.45
CA ASP A 26 -9.37 -13.43 2.05
C ASP A 26 -8.88 -14.43 0.98
N ALA A 27 -8.09 -13.99 0.01
CA ALA A 27 -7.49 -14.87 -1.00
C ALA A 27 -6.54 -15.92 -0.39
N ILE A 28 -5.79 -15.55 0.67
CA ILE A 28 -4.93 -16.50 1.40
C ILE A 28 -5.79 -17.58 2.07
N ASN A 29 -6.94 -17.22 2.67
CA ASN A 29 -7.82 -18.17 3.36
C ASN A 29 -8.38 -19.25 2.42
N VAL A 30 -8.53 -18.94 1.13
CA VAL A 30 -9.00 -19.89 0.10
C VAL A 30 -7.89 -20.43 -0.79
N ILE A 31 -6.62 -20.12 -0.50
CA ILE A 31 -5.44 -20.55 -1.27
C ILE A 31 -5.51 -20.08 -2.74
N ASP A 32 -6.13 -18.94 -3.02
CA ASP A 32 -6.20 -18.35 -4.36
C ASP A 32 -4.95 -17.49 -4.64
N ASN A 33 -3.85 -18.17 -4.96
CA ASN A 33 -2.58 -17.54 -5.28
C ASN A 33 -2.66 -16.64 -6.52
N ALA A 34 -3.52 -16.96 -7.49
CA ALA A 34 -3.67 -16.17 -8.71
C ALA A 34 -4.30 -14.81 -8.39
N MET A 35 -5.37 -14.80 -7.60
CA MET A 35 -6.00 -13.57 -7.11
C MET A 35 -5.04 -12.77 -6.23
N TYR A 36 -4.39 -13.42 -5.28
CA TYR A 36 -3.41 -12.78 -4.40
C TYR A 36 -2.32 -12.05 -5.20
N ASN A 37 -1.74 -12.71 -6.21
CA ASN A 37 -0.70 -12.12 -7.04
C ASN A 37 -1.20 -10.94 -7.88
N ARG A 38 -2.43 -10.99 -8.38
CA ARG A 38 -3.06 -9.86 -9.10
C ARG A 38 -3.25 -8.66 -8.16
N LEU A 39 -3.75 -8.91 -6.95
CA LEU A 39 -3.94 -7.90 -5.91
C LEU A 39 -2.60 -7.30 -5.46
N TYR A 40 -1.56 -8.12 -5.31
CA TYR A 40 -0.21 -7.65 -4.99
C TYR A 40 0.33 -6.68 -6.04
N LYS A 41 0.20 -6.99 -7.33
CA LYS A 41 0.58 -6.08 -8.41
C LYS A 41 -0.19 -4.75 -8.38
N LYS A 42 -1.46 -4.75 -7.98
CA LYS A 42 -2.24 -3.51 -7.80
C LYS A 42 -1.72 -2.69 -6.62
N MET A 43 -1.42 -3.34 -5.50
CA MET A 43 -0.81 -2.70 -4.33
C MET A 43 0.54 -2.05 -4.67
N GLU A 44 1.35 -2.69 -5.51
CA GLU A 44 2.63 -2.12 -5.96
C GLU A 44 2.48 -0.84 -6.75
N ARG A 45 1.46 -0.76 -7.62
CA ARG A 45 1.16 0.47 -8.35
C ARG A 45 0.82 1.60 -7.37
N ILE A 46 -0.01 1.33 -6.37
CA ILE A 46 -0.35 2.33 -5.34
C ILE A 46 0.90 2.80 -4.60
N ARG A 47 1.78 1.88 -4.17
CA ARG A 47 3.06 2.23 -3.54
C ARG A 47 3.92 3.12 -4.43
N ALA A 48 4.01 2.79 -5.72
CA ALA A 48 4.78 3.56 -6.68
C ALA A 48 4.21 4.98 -6.86
N GLU A 49 2.89 5.13 -6.92
CA GLU A 49 2.24 6.43 -7.01
C GLU A 49 2.47 7.27 -5.74
N LEU A 50 2.30 6.70 -4.55
CA LEU A 50 2.60 7.40 -3.28
C LEU A 50 4.07 7.83 -3.18
N ARG A 51 5.00 7.01 -3.69
CA ARG A 51 6.44 7.31 -3.71
C ARG A 51 6.79 8.45 -4.68
N LYS A 52 6.14 8.52 -5.85
CA LYS A 52 6.39 9.56 -6.86
C LYS A 52 5.90 10.93 -6.41
N MET A 53 4.98 10.98 -5.46
CA MET A 53 4.46 12.25 -4.93
C MET A 53 5.52 13.00 -4.12
N PRO A 54 5.48 14.35 -4.12
CA PRO A 54 6.39 15.17 -3.33
C PRO A 54 6.38 14.76 -1.85
N GLY A 55 7.58 14.57 -1.28
CA GLY A 55 7.76 14.24 0.13
C GLY A 55 7.60 12.75 0.49
N ASP A 56 7.44 11.86 -0.50
CA ASP A 56 7.17 10.44 -0.32
C ASP A 56 5.97 10.18 0.60
N GLN A 57 4.80 10.12 -0.02
CA GLN A 57 3.53 9.97 0.69
C GLN A 57 3.29 8.55 1.22
N ARG A 58 4.26 7.62 1.10
CA ARG A 58 4.19 6.30 1.77
C ARG A 58 4.09 6.45 3.30
N ARG A 59 4.51 7.59 3.85
CA ARG A 59 4.28 7.95 5.27
C ARG A 59 2.80 7.98 5.66
N ALA A 60 1.89 8.23 4.72
CA ALA A 60 0.45 8.16 4.98
C ALA A 60 -0.04 6.76 5.37
N LEU A 61 0.77 5.72 5.17
CA LEU A 61 0.49 4.35 5.60
C LEU A 61 0.82 4.08 7.08
N LEU A 62 1.47 5.03 7.79
CA LEU A 62 1.83 4.87 9.22
C LEU A 62 0.64 4.48 10.12
N PRO A 63 -0.55 5.08 10.00
CA PRO A 63 -1.70 4.69 10.82
C PRO A 63 -2.14 3.24 10.60
N LEU A 64 -1.87 2.66 9.43
CA LEU A 64 -2.26 1.29 9.10
C LEU A 64 -1.47 0.23 9.88
N LEU A 65 -0.39 0.60 10.57
CA LEU A 65 0.32 -0.30 11.49
C LEU A 65 -0.56 -0.75 12.66
N SER A 66 -1.61 0.00 12.99
CA SER A 66 -2.59 -0.35 14.03
C SER A 66 -3.90 -0.95 13.47
N HIS A 67 -3.95 -1.26 12.18
CA HIS A 67 -5.17 -1.79 11.54
C HIS A 67 -5.52 -3.20 12.09
N PRO A 68 -6.82 -3.55 12.26
CA PRO A 68 -7.21 -4.86 12.79
C PRO A 68 -6.78 -6.04 11.91
N ASN A 69 -6.78 -5.85 10.58
CA ASN A 69 -6.34 -6.88 9.64
C ASN A 69 -4.80 -7.02 9.62
N VAL A 70 -4.30 -8.22 9.91
CA VAL A 70 -2.86 -8.53 9.98
C VAL A 70 -2.13 -8.35 8.66
N GLN A 71 -2.76 -8.68 7.54
CA GLN A 71 -2.17 -8.53 6.21
C GLN A 71 -1.98 -7.05 5.86
N VAL A 72 -2.96 -6.21 6.20
CA VAL A 72 -2.85 -4.75 6.04
C VAL A 72 -1.67 -4.19 6.84
N ARG A 73 -1.51 -4.60 8.11
CA ARG A 73 -0.36 -4.19 8.95
C ARG A 73 0.97 -4.62 8.35
N LEU A 74 1.08 -5.89 7.95
CA LEU A 74 2.31 -6.44 7.37
C LEU A 74 2.71 -5.69 6.09
N LYS A 75 1.76 -5.45 5.18
CA LYS A 75 2.03 -4.72 3.95
C LYS A 75 2.36 -3.25 4.22
N ALA A 76 1.71 -2.60 5.18
CA ALA A 76 2.05 -1.24 5.58
C ALA A 76 3.50 -1.17 6.13
N ALA A 77 3.87 -2.07 7.04
CA ALA A 77 5.22 -2.15 7.61
C ALA A 77 6.28 -2.38 6.51
N HIS A 78 6.05 -3.32 5.60
CA HIS A 78 6.96 -3.57 4.48
C HIS A 78 7.13 -2.32 3.60
N SER A 79 6.04 -1.64 3.30
CA SER A 79 6.04 -0.42 2.46
C SER A 79 6.83 0.72 3.11
N LEU A 80 6.69 0.87 4.44
CA LEU A 80 7.38 1.89 5.23
C LEU A 80 8.86 1.57 5.42
N SER A 81 9.21 0.31 5.66
CA SER A 81 10.61 -0.13 5.73
C SER A 81 11.36 0.26 4.45
N CYS A 82 10.74 0.03 3.29
CA CYS A 82 11.32 0.42 2.00
C CYS A 82 11.38 1.94 1.78
N ALA A 83 10.60 2.74 2.52
CA ALA A 83 10.67 4.20 2.46
C ALA A 83 11.77 4.78 3.35
N LEU A 84 12.07 4.10 4.46
CA LEU A 84 13.00 4.58 5.49
C LEU A 84 14.43 4.04 5.33
N SER A 85 14.63 2.97 4.57
CA SER A 85 15.97 2.47 4.25
C SER A 85 16.72 3.42 3.31
N ARG A 86 17.78 4.06 3.84
CA ARG A 86 18.68 5.01 3.14
C ARG A 86 19.56 4.38 2.04
N PHE A 87 19.42 3.07 1.76
CA PHE A 87 20.15 2.33 0.74
C PHE A 87 19.21 1.45 -0.11
N GLY A 88 19.14 1.70 -1.42
CA GLY A 88 18.98 0.65 -2.44
C GLY A 88 17.60 0.49 -3.13
N PRO A 89 17.57 0.30 -4.48
CA PRO A 89 16.38 0.34 -5.33
C PRO A 89 15.66 -1.02 -5.48
N GLN A 90 15.64 -1.86 -4.45
CA GLN A 90 15.14 -3.25 -4.56
C GLN A 90 14.00 -3.52 -3.58
N CYS A 91 12.83 -2.99 -3.89
CA CYS A 91 11.58 -3.56 -3.39
C CYS A 91 10.69 -3.73 -4.61
N SER A 92 10.83 -4.88 -5.28
CA SER A 92 10.02 -5.33 -6.42
C SER A 92 9.08 -6.45 -5.99
#